data_AF-A0A399FYU2-F1
#
_entry.id   AF-A0A399FYU2-F1
#
_cell.length_a   1.000
_cell.length_b   1.000
_cell.length_c   1.000
_cell.angle_alpha   90.00
_cell.angle_beta   90.00
_cell.angle_gamma   90.00
#
_symmetry.space_group_name_H-M   'P 1'
#
loop_
_entity.id
_entity.type
_entity.pdbx_description
1 polymer ?
#
loop_
_entity_poly.entity_id
_entity_poly.type
_entity_poly.pdbx_seq_one_letter_code
_entity_poly.pdbx_strand_id
1 'polypeptide(L)'
;MPATSAPSSRSLLGALLTCLTLTLLLSVGLAPAAQAHNTLISSSPKDGATLDALPEEVVLTFNDDVIEGGNGIVVTGPDGVDHAEGEISVDGPTASVALAPLSQPGEYTIEYRIVSADGHPLSDTLTFTLDESALPDPAEARPTAEAQPTAEEAETEPADSVEEEAATDLRSLAGPFAPVLGVLVAIGGIAVIAIIVIRLRRRSGSGE
;
A
#
# COMPACT_ATOMS: atom_id res chain seq x y z
N MET A 1 -22.14 16.52 -67.28
CA MET A 1 -21.47 15.71 -66.26
C MET A 1 -20.82 16.67 -65.27
N PRO A 2 -21.20 16.70 -63.98
CA PRO A 2 -20.56 17.59 -63.02
C PRO A 2 -19.21 17.01 -62.59
N ALA A 3 -18.17 17.86 -62.58
CA ALA A 3 -16.85 17.51 -62.10
C ALA A 3 -16.87 17.42 -60.56
N THR A 4 -16.61 16.23 -60.03
CA THR A 4 -16.48 16.00 -58.59
C THR A 4 -15.17 16.61 -58.10
N SER A 5 -15.24 17.77 -57.47
CA SER A 5 -14.06 18.44 -56.94
C SER A 5 -13.51 17.66 -55.74
N ALA A 6 -12.28 17.16 -55.84
CA ALA A 6 -11.63 16.44 -54.75
C ALA A 6 -11.38 17.39 -53.56
N PRO A 7 -11.60 16.95 -52.31
CA PRO A 7 -11.40 17.80 -51.14
C PRO A 7 -9.93 18.21 -51.03
N SER A 8 -9.70 19.49 -50.76
CA SER A 8 -8.34 20.03 -50.57
C SER A 8 -7.65 19.34 -49.39
N SER A 9 -6.33 19.14 -49.48
CA SER A 9 -5.50 18.54 -48.40
C SER A 9 -5.64 19.25 -47.04
N ARG A 10 -6.04 20.53 -47.07
CA ARG A 10 -6.34 21.35 -45.88
C ARG A 10 -7.62 20.91 -45.17
N SER A 11 -8.64 20.50 -45.91
CA SER A 11 -9.91 19.98 -45.38
C SER A 11 -9.74 18.60 -44.75
N LEU A 12 -8.90 17.75 -45.35
CA LEU A 12 -8.57 16.43 -44.81
C LEU A 12 -7.76 16.52 -43.51
N LEU A 13 -6.80 17.44 -43.43
CA LEU A 13 -6.01 17.67 -42.22
C LEU A 13 -6.90 18.20 -41.08
N GLY A 14 -7.79 19.15 -41.38
CA GLY A 14 -8.76 19.66 -40.40
C GLY A 14 -9.68 18.58 -39.84
N ALA A 15 -10.23 17.73 -40.72
CA ALA A 15 -11.08 16.60 -40.33
C ALA A 15 -10.34 15.59 -39.43
N LEU A 16 -9.07 15.28 -39.76
CA LEU A 16 -8.24 14.38 -38.96
C LEU A 16 -7.95 14.95 -37.57
N LEU A 17 -7.63 16.25 -37.47
CA LEU A 17 -7.44 16.95 -36.20
C LEU A 17 -8.73 16.94 -35.36
N THR A 18 -9.89 17.22 -35.96
CA THR A 18 -11.17 17.18 -35.22
C THR A 18 -11.54 15.77 -34.75
N CYS A 19 -11.29 14.75 -35.56
CA CYS A 19 -11.52 13.36 -35.18
C CYS A 19 -10.60 12.98 -34.02
N LEU A 20 -9.32 13.33 -34.09
CA LEU A 20 -8.35 13.07 -33.05
C LEU A 20 -8.72 13.77 -31.73
N THR A 21 -9.15 15.04 -31.79
CA THR A 21 -9.59 15.77 -30.59
C THR A 21 -10.85 15.16 -29.98
N LEU A 22 -11.80 14.71 -30.82
CA LEU A 22 -13.04 14.13 -30.33
C LEU A 22 -12.79 12.75 -29.71
N THR A 23 -11.94 11.92 -30.32
CA THR A 23 -11.53 10.64 -29.74
C THR A 23 -10.80 10.84 -28.41
N LEU A 24 -9.92 11.85 -28.32
CA LEU A 24 -9.20 12.14 -27.08
C LEU A 24 -10.16 12.58 -25.96
N LEU A 25 -11.10 13.49 -26.25
CA LEU A 25 -12.11 13.93 -25.30
C LEU A 25 -13.01 12.79 -24.80
N LEU A 26 -13.44 11.89 -25.70
CA LEU A 26 -14.26 10.74 -25.32
C LEU A 26 -13.50 9.76 -24.41
N SER A 27 -12.19 9.60 -24.61
CA SER A 27 -11.37 8.70 -23.78
C SER A 27 -11.12 9.20 -22.35
N VAL A 28 -11.13 10.52 -22.09
CA VAL A 28 -10.91 11.05 -20.72
C VAL A 28 -12.13 10.82 -19.82
N GLY A 29 -13.34 10.80 -20.38
CA GLY A 29 -14.58 10.63 -19.62
C GLY A 29 -14.90 9.19 -19.20
N LEU A 30 -14.16 8.20 -19.70
CA LEU A 30 -14.39 6.77 -19.45
C LEU A 30 -13.31 6.12 -18.58
N ALA A 31 -12.33 6.89 -18.11
CA ALA A 31 -11.35 6.38 -17.17
C ALA A 31 -12.04 6.06 -15.84
N PRO A 32 -11.91 4.83 -15.30
CA PRO A 32 -12.38 4.56 -13.94
C PRO A 32 -11.66 5.51 -12.97
N ALA A 33 -12.39 6.03 -11.99
CA ALA A 33 -11.76 6.76 -10.90
C ALA A 33 -10.75 5.83 -10.23
N ALA A 34 -9.47 6.21 -10.24
CA ALA A 34 -8.46 5.49 -9.49
C ALA A 34 -8.82 5.63 -8.00
N GLN A 35 -9.28 4.56 -7.36
CA GLN A 35 -9.38 4.52 -5.91
C GLN A 35 -7.97 4.39 -5.36
N ALA A 36 -7.43 5.52 -4.89
CA ALA A 36 -6.13 5.61 -4.23
C ALA A 36 -6.26 5.56 -2.70
N HIS A 37 -7.44 5.24 -2.19
CA HIS A 37 -7.67 5.15 -0.76
C HIS A 37 -7.08 3.86 -0.21
N ASN A 38 -6.49 3.94 0.97
CA ASN A 38 -6.04 2.77 1.70
C ASN A 38 -7.24 1.91 2.09
N THR A 39 -7.04 0.60 2.07
CA THR A 39 -8.03 -0.44 2.34
C THR A 39 -7.36 -1.54 3.14
N LEU A 40 -8.13 -2.15 4.04
CA LEU A 40 -7.66 -3.29 4.80
C LEU A 40 -7.50 -4.51 3.87
N ILE A 41 -6.30 -5.09 3.85
CA ILE A 41 -5.96 -6.29 3.09
C ILE A 41 -6.14 -7.55 3.94
N SER A 42 -5.71 -7.50 5.20
CA SER A 42 -5.84 -8.60 6.14
C SER A 42 -5.83 -8.14 7.59
N SER A 43 -6.39 -8.97 8.46
CA SER A 43 -6.32 -8.80 9.91
C SER A 43 -5.94 -10.12 10.59
N SER A 44 -5.26 -9.99 11.75
CA SER A 44 -5.07 -11.05 12.73
C SER A 44 -5.48 -10.50 14.09
N PRO A 45 -6.51 -11.03 14.76
CA PRO A 45 -7.43 -12.07 14.29
C PRO A 45 -8.15 -11.70 12.99
N LYS A 46 -8.47 -12.72 12.18
CA LYS A 46 -9.23 -12.52 10.95
C LYS A 46 -10.67 -12.12 11.27
N ASP A 47 -11.23 -11.19 10.51
CA ASP A 47 -12.64 -10.80 10.64
C ASP A 47 -13.59 -12.00 10.53
N GLY A 48 -14.49 -12.11 11.51
CA GLY A 48 -15.43 -13.21 11.71
C GLY A 48 -14.81 -14.54 12.15
N ALA A 49 -13.52 -14.57 12.54
CA ALA A 49 -12.88 -15.81 12.97
C ALA A 49 -13.37 -16.26 14.36
N THR A 50 -13.43 -17.57 14.55
CA THR A 50 -13.51 -18.19 15.88
C THR A 50 -12.13 -18.72 16.25
N LEU A 51 -11.60 -18.30 17.40
CA LEU A 51 -10.27 -18.62 17.88
C LEU A 51 -10.36 -19.72 18.96
N ASP A 52 -9.53 -20.73 18.79
CA ASP A 52 -9.28 -21.82 19.75
C ASP A 52 -8.01 -21.57 20.60
N ALA A 53 -7.37 -20.41 20.43
CA ALA A 53 -6.23 -19.94 21.22
C ALA A 53 -6.33 -18.44 21.50
N LEU A 54 -5.69 -18.00 22.59
CA LEU A 54 -5.65 -16.59 22.98
C LEU A 54 -4.75 -15.78 22.01
N PRO A 55 -5.27 -14.72 21.37
CA PRO A 55 -4.44 -13.80 20.60
C PRO A 55 -3.64 -12.89 21.55
N GLU A 56 -2.38 -12.64 21.21
CA GLU A 56 -1.51 -11.73 21.97
C GLU A 56 -1.58 -10.28 21.47
N GLU A 57 -2.00 -10.06 20.22
CA GLU A 57 -2.09 -8.76 19.58
C GLU A 57 -3.17 -8.75 18.49
N VAL A 58 -3.58 -7.53 18.10
CA VAL A 58 -4.28 -7.27 16.85
C VAL A 58 -3.28 -6.71 15.84
N VAL A 59 -3.24 -7.29 14.65
CA VAL A 59 -2.44 -6.84 13.51
C VAL A 59 -3.36 -6.54 12.33
N LEU A 60 -3.27 -5.33 11.78
CA LEU A 60 -4.01 -4.88 10.61
C LEU A 60 -3.02 -4.54 9.49
N THR A 61 -3.19 -5.15 8.33
CA THR A 61 -2.35 -4.91 7.14
C THR A 61 -3.17 -4.25 6.06
N PHE A 62 -2.65 -3.16 5.51
CA PHE A 62 -3.31 -2.36 4.50
C PHE A 62 -2.60 -2.46 3.14
N ASN A 63 -3.17 -1.84 2.10
CA ASN A 63 -2.59 -1.85 0.76
C ASN A 63 -1.63 -0.68 0.48
N ASP A 64 -1.48 0.23 1.44
CA ASP A 64 -0.58 1.37 1.41
C ASP A 64 -0.05 1.65 2.83
N ASP A 65 1.03 2.43 2.91
CA ASP A 65 1.71 2.71 4.16
C ASP A 65 0.80 3.47 5.16
N VAL A 66 0.96 3.15 6.44
CA VAL A 66 0.32 3.82 7.56
C VAL A 66 1.28 4.89 8.09
N ILE A 67 0.77 6.08 8.39
CA ILE A 67 1.60 7.12 9.02
C ILE A 67 1.59 6.95 10.54
N GLU A 68 2.68 7.32 11.19
CA GLU A 68 2.74 7.41 12.65
C GLU A 68 1.84 8.55 13.17
N GLY A 69 1.08 8.26 14.23
CA GLY A 69 0.26 9.24 14.93
C GLY A 69 -1.15 9.42 14.36
N GLY A 70 -2.11 9.67 15.26
CA GLY A 70 -3.53 9.77 14.91
C GLY A 70 -4.22 8.43 14.68
N ASN A 71 -3.52 7.32 14.81
CA ASN A 71 -4.11 5.98 14.74
C ASN A 71 -4.84 5.63 16.05
N GLY A 72 -5.83 4.75 15.95
CA GLY A 72 -6.58 4.21 17.08
C GLY A 72 -7.02 2.78 16.77
N ILE A 73 -6.85 1.88 17.73
CA ILE A 73 -7.37 0.52 17.71
C ILE A 73 -7.94 0.27 19.11
N VAL A 74 -9.21 -0.11 19.17
CA VAL A 74 -9.95 -0.42 20.40
C VAL A 74 -10.49 -1.83 20.25
N VAL A 75 -10.34 -2.65 21.29
CA VAL A 75 -10.75 -4.06 21.25
C VAL A 75 -11.71 -4.33 22.40
N THR A 76 -13.00 -4.23 22.11
CA THR A 76 -14.05 -4.37 23.13
C THR A 76 -14.47 -5.82 23.30
N GLY A 77 -14.38 -6.35 24.52
CA GLY A 77 -14.79 -7.72 24.85
C GLY A 77 -16.26 -7.87 25.26
N PRO A 78 -16.69 -9.10 25.58
CA PRO A 78 -18.04 -9.38 26.08
C PRO A 78 -18.41 -8.65 27.39
N ASP A 79 -17.41 -8.24 28.16
CA ASP A 79 -17.52 -7.41 29.36
C ASP A 79 -17.76 -5.93 29.07
N GLY A 80 -17.65 -5.50 27.81
CA GLY A 80 -17.76 -4.10 27.40
C GLY A 80 -16.54 -3.25 27.75
N VAL A 81 -15.39 -3.90 28.00
CA VAL A 81 -14.11 -3.24 28.34
C VAL A 81 -13.18 -3.31 27.13
N ASP A 82 -12.35 -2.27 26.97
CA ASP A 82 -11.26 -2.26 26.00
C ASP A 82 -10.07 -3.08 26.50
N HIS A 83 -9.63 -4.04 25.69
CA HIS A 83 -8.52 -4.95 25.95
C HIS A 83 -7.26 -4.59 25.14
N ALA A 84 -7.27 -3.51 24.35
CA ALA A 84 -6.05 -3.02 23.71
C ALA A 84 -5.08 -2.43 24.76
N GLU A 85 -3.81 -2.83 24.72
CA GLU A 85 -2.77 -2.37 25.64
C GLU A 85 -1.60 -1.72 24.92
N GLY A 86 -1.13 -0.61 25.47
CA GLY A 86 0.06 0.10 25.00
C GLY A 86 -0.19 1.05 23.83
N GLU A 87 0.89 1.38 23.12
CA GLU A 87 0.85 2.24 21.94
C GLU A 87 0.74 1.40 20.66
N ILE A 88 0.11 1.95 19.64
CA ILE A 88 0.03 1.32 18.32
C ILE A 88 1.41 1.34 17.68
N SER A 89 1.90 0.18 17.28
CA SER A 89 3.11 0.03 16.49
C SER A 89 2.78 0.10 15.00
N VAL A 90 3.60 0.82 14.23
CA VAL A 90 3.45 0.97 12.79
C VAL A 90 4.73 0.50 12.10
N ASP A 91 4.59 -0.37 11.11
CA ASP A 91 5.68 -0.84 10.23
C ASP A 91 5.19 -0.91 8.78
N GLY A 92 5.52 0.11 8.00
CA GLY A 92 5.05 0.28 6.61
C GLY A 92 3.51 0.22 6.52
N PRO A 93 2.93 -0.77 5.83
CA PRO A 93 1.48 -0.92 5.70
C PRO A 93 0.81 -1.64 6.87
N THR A 94 1.54 -1.91 7.97
CA THR A 94 1.03 -2.68 9.11
C THR A 94 0.87 -1.80 10.33
N ALA A 95 -0.27 -1.91 11.01
CA ALA A 95 -0.51 -1.35 12.34
C ALA A 95 -0.87 -2.47 13.32
N SER A 96 -0.25 -2.50 14.50
CA SER A 96 -0.58 -3.48 15.53
C SER A 96 -0.68 -2.88 16.92
N VAL A 97 -1.43 -3.56 17.79
CA VAL A 97 -1.55 -3.23 19.22
C VAL A 97 -1.61 -4.52 20.03
N ALA A 98 -0.91 -4.55 21.17
CA ALA A 98 -0.93 -5.68 22.07
C ALA A 98 -2.31 -5.81 22.74
N LEU A 99 -2.66 -7.02 23.16
CA LEU A 99 -3.87 -7.30 23.93
C LEU A 99 -3.54 -7.64 25.37
N ALA A 100 -4.34 -7.13 26.29
CA ALA A 100 -4.43 -7.65 27.64
C ALA A 100 -4.80 -9.16 27.58
N PRO A 101 -4.38 -9.97 28.57
CA PRO A 101 -4.81 -11.36 28.65
C PRO A 101 -6.34 -11.49 28.67
N LEU A 102 -6.90 -12.08 27.61
CA LEU A 102 -8.34 -12.30 27.50
C LEU A 102 -8.77 -13.46 28.42
N SER A 103 -9.89 -13.29 29.11
CA SER A 103 -10.36 -14.26 30.13
C SER A 103 -11.81 -14.68 29.97
N GLN A 104 -12.53 -14.12 29.00
CA GLN A 104 -13.95 -14.41 28.78
C GLN A 104 -14.15 -14.93 27.36
N PRO A 105 -14.79 -16.10 27.19
CA PRO A 105 -15.18 -16.54 25.87
C PRO A 105 -16.32 -15.64 25.36
N GLY A 106 -16.44 -15.54 24.03
CA GLY A 106 -17.46 -14.74 23.38
C GLY A 106 -16.93 -13.84 22.28
N GLU A 107 -17.79 -12.96 21.79
CA GLU A 107 -17.46 -12.03 20.70
C GLU A 107 -16.66 -10.83 21.21
N TYR A 108 -15.60 -10.52 20.48
CA TYR A 108 -14.76 -9.35 20.62
C TYR A 108 -14.91 -8.49 19.36
N THR A 109 -14.99 -7.17 19.55
CA THR A 109 -15.11 -6.19 18.47
C THR A 109 -13.83 -5.37 18.37
N ILE A 110 -13.22 -5.34 17.19
CA ILE A 110 -12.05 -4.52 16.87
C ILE A 110 -12.55 -3.30 16.09
N GLU A 111 -12.52 -2.13 16.72
CA GLU A 111 -12.77 -0.86 16.05
C GLU A 111 -11.44 -0.16 15.78
N TYR A 112 -11.22 0.27 14.54
CA TYR A 112 -9.99 0.97 14.19
C TYR A 112 -10.21 2.27 13.44
N ARG A 113 -9.23 3.16 13.58
CA ARG A 113 -9.02 4.36 12.77
C ARG A 113 -7.55 4.42 12.41
N ILE A 114 -7.22 4.30 11.14
CA ILE A 114 -5.85 4.32 10.64
C ILE A 114 -5.68 5.47 9.67
N VAL A 115 -4.60 6.23 9.79
CA VAL A 115 -4.27 7.31 8.86
C VAL A 115 -3.25 6.81 7.85
N SER A 116 -3.60 6.93 6.57
CA SER A 116 -2.78 6.41 5.47
C SER A 116 -1.72 7.42 5.04
N ALA A 117 -0.77 7.00 4.21
CA ALA A 117 0.27 7.86 3.64
C ALA A 117 -0.28 9.07 2.85
N ASP A 118 -1.50 8.98 2.32
CA ASP A 118 -2.20 10.07 1.64
C ASP A 118 -2.86 11.09 2.60
N GLY A 119 -2.81 10.83 3.91
CA GLY A 119 -3.34 11.66 4.98
C GLY A 119 -4.83 11.46 5.30
N HIS A 120 -5.54 10.57 4.60
CA HIS A 120 -6.95 10.31 4.88
C HIS A 120 -7.11 9.22 5.94
N PRO A 121 -8.00 9.42 6.94
CA PRO A 121 -8.33 8.38 7.89
C PRO A 121 -9.28 7.34 7.28
N LEU A 122 -8.96 6.07 7.49
CA LEU A 122 -9.82 4.92 7.26
C LEU A 122 -10.31 4.42 8.63
N SER A 123 -11.61 4.15 8.75
CA SER A 123 -12.18 3.52 9.93
C SER A 123 -13.08 2.37 9.52
N ASP A 124 -13.00 1.28 10.27
CA ASP A 124 -13.87 0.11 10.09
C ASP A 124 -13.97 -0.67 11.40
N THR A 125 -14.84 -1.67 11.39
CA THR A 125 -15.09 -2.56 12.53
C THR A 125 -14.99 -4.02 12.08
N LEU A 126 -14.22 -4.81 12.82
CA LEU A 126 -14.07 -6.25 12.62
C LEU A 126 -14.54 -6.98 13.89
N THR A 127 -14.88 -8.26 13.76
CA THR A 127 -15.17 -9.11 14.93
C THR A 127 -14.35 -10.39 14.94
N PHE A 128 -14.13 -10.94 16.13
CA PHE A 128 -13.71 -12.34 16.30
C PHE A 128 -14.40 -12.93 17.52
N THR A 129 -14.48 -14.25 17.60
CA THR A 129 -15.06 -14.97 18.74
C THR A 129 -13.97 -15.80 19.41
N LEU A 130 -13.81 -15.67 20.73
CA LEU A 130 -12.97 -16.56 21.51
C LEU A 130 -13.80 -17.76 21.98
N ASP A 131 -13.41 -18.98 21.60
CA ASP A 131 -14.09 -20.20 22.04
C ASP A 131 -13.79 -20.48 23.52
N GLU A 132 -14.71 -21.17 24.20
CA GLU A 132 -14.50 -21.59 25.59
C GLU A 132 -13.31 -22.54 25.72
N SER A 133 -12.99 -23.32 24.68
CA SER A 133 -11.82 -24.19 24.65
C SER A 133 -10.48 -23.45 24.56
N ALA A 134 -10.49 -22.16 24.19
CA ALA A 134 -9.27 -21.36 24.06
C ALA A 134 -8.68 -20.94 25.41
N LEU A 135 -9.50 -21.02 26.47
CA LEU A 135 -9.08 -20.68 27.83
C LEU A 135 -8.42 -21.90 28.47
N PRO A 136 -7.28 -21.72 29.17
CA PRO A 136 -6.61 -22.83 29.85
C PRO A 136 -7.53 -23.45 30.91
N ASP A 137 -7.58 -24.78 30.95
CA ASP A 137 -8.30 -25.50 32.00
C ASP A 137 -7.70 -25.12 33.37
N PRO A 138 -8.52 -24.73 34.36
CA PRO A 138 -8.05 -24.48 35.72
C PRO A 138 -7.17 -25.60 36.31
N ALA A 139 -7.24 -26.82 35.77
CA ALA A 139 -6.41 -27.96 36.19
C ALA A 139 -4.96 -27.94 35.66
N GLU A 140 -4.65 -27.23 34.57
CA GLU A 140 -3.30 -27.18 33.97
C GLU A 140 -2.43 -26.05 34.53
N ALA A 141 -2.99 -25.10 35.27
CA ALA A 141 -2.25 -24.02 35.94
C ALA A 141 -1.53 -24.44 37.23
N ARG A 142 -1.10 -25.70 37.35
CA ARG A 142 -0.16 -26.10 38.41
C ARG A 142 1.26 -25.83 37.92
N PRO A 143 1.99 -24.87 38.48
CA PRO A 143 3.38 -24.70 38.14
C PRO A 143 4.13 -25.91 38.69
N THR A 144 4.75 -26.71 37.81
CA THR A 144 5.90 -27.52 38.18
C THR A 144 7.04 -26.53 38.47
N ALA A 145 7.03 -25.97 39.67
CA ALA A 145 8.17 -25.29 40.23
C ALA A 145 9.19 -26.36 40.66
N GLU A 146 10.13 -26.67 39.77
CA GLU A 146 11.38 -27.30 40.15
C GLU A 146 12.55 -26.44 39.65
N ALA A 147 13.18 -25.80 40.65
CA ALA A 147 14.51 -25.19 40.72
C ALA A 147 15.57 -25.92 39.84
N GLN A 148 16.65 -25.33 39.32
CA GLN A 148 17.38 -24.08 39.53
C GLN A 148 18.52 -23.99 38.46
N PRO A 149 19.41 -22.96 38.45
CA PRO A 149 20.11 -22.48 37.26
C PRO A 149 21.43 -23.22 36.98
N THR A 150 21.92 -23.10 35.75
CA THR A 150 23.35 -23.23 35.44
C THR A 150 23.79 -21.95 34.75
N ALA A 151 24.49 -21.11 35.51
CA ALA A 151 25.36 -20.10 34.96
C ALA A 151 26.58 -20.80 34.37
N GLU A 152 26.88 -20.55 33.10
CA GLU A 152 28.21 -20.78 32.57
C GLU A 152 28.59 -19.54 31.75
N GLU A 153 29.28 -18.66 32.47
CA GLU A 153 30.03 -17.53 31.97
C GLU A 153 31.40 -18.06 31.51
N ALA A 154 31.72 -17.86 30.24
CA ALA A 154 33.08 -18.00 29.73
C ALA A 154 33.31 -17.02 28.56
N GLU A 155 33.70 -15.83 28.97
CA GLU A 155 34.46 -14.81 28.25
C GLU A 155 35.61 -15.40 27.42
N THR A 156 35.73 -15.00 26.14
CA THR A 156 37.03 -14.74 25.49
C THR A 156 36.86 -13.87 24.23
N GLU A 157 37.18 -12.59 24.35
CA GLU A 157 37.77 -11.75 23.29
C GLU A 157 39.32 -11.78 23.48
N PRO A 158 40.21 -11.24 22.59
CA PRO A 158 40.01 -10.59 21.28
C PRO A 158 41.11 -10.96 20.24
N ALA A 159 41.20 -10.12 19.19
CA ALA A 159 42.24 -9.96 18.16
C ALA A 159 41.97 -10.75 16.85
N ASP A 160 42.12 -10.19 15.65
CA ASP A 160 42.79 -8.98 15.20
C ASP A 160 42.20 -8.54 13.84
N SER A 161 42.47 -7.29 13.53
CA SER A 161 42.21 -6.52 12.31
C SER A 161 42.36 -7.25 10.96
N VAL A 162 41.49 -6.86 10.01
CA VAL A 162 41.95 -6.46 8.68
C VAL A 162 41.08 -5.32 8.13
N GLU A 163 41.79 -4.33 7.61
CA GLU A 163 41.35 -3.09 6.98
C GLU A 163 40.46 -3.29 5.74
N GLU A 164 39.58 -2.30 5.56
CA GLU A 164 39.34 -1.51 4.34
C GLU A 164 39.38 -2.21 2.98
N GLU A 165 38.27 -2.10 2.23
CA GLU A 165 38.32 -1.58 0.86
C GLU A 165 36.90 -1.17 0.45
N ALA A 166 36.77 0.12 0.15
CA ALA A 166 35.62 0.69 -0.52
C ALA A 166 35.52 0.12 -1.94
N ALA A 167 34.46 -0.62 -2.22
CA ALA A 167 34.00 -0.82 -3.58
C ALA A 167 32.55 -0.34 -3.67
N THR A 168 32.42 0.88 -4.20
CA THR A 168 31.17 1.45 -4.67
C THR A 168 30.62 0.55 -5.79
N ASP A 169 29.82 -0.43 -5.43
CA ASP A 169 29.13 -1.27 -6.42
C ASP A 169 27.90 -0.51 -6.93
N LEU A 170 28.13 0.30 -7.97
CA LEU A 170 27.11 0.95 -8.80
C LEU A 170 26.32 -0.07 -9.66
N ARG A 171 26.00 -1.22 -9.07
CA ARG A 171 25.48 -2.41 -9.76
C ARG A 171 24.32 -3.04 -9.00
N SER A 172 23.43 -2.21 -8.46
CA SER A 172 22.03 -2.60 -8.26
C SER A 172 21.11 -1.43 -8.61
N LEU A 173 21.18 -1.02 -9.88
CA LEU A 173 20.14 -0.24 -10.56
C LEU A 173 18.98 -1.16 -10.98
N ALA A 174 18.45 -1.92 -10.03
CA ALA A 174 17.25 -2.73 -10.19
C ALA A 174 16.33 -2.50 -8.98
N GLY A 175 15.94 -1.23 -8.82
CA GLY A 175 14.89 -0.76 -7.91
C GLY A 175 13.82 0.02 -8.68
N PRO A 176 12.61 0.18 -8.11
CA PRO A 176 11.36 0.38 -8.86
C PRO A 176 11.13 1.86 -9.20
N PHE A 177 11.62 2.32 -10.36
CA PHE A 177 11.24 3.61 -10.93
C PHE A 177 10.53 3.45 -12.27
N ALA A 178 9.50 2.62 -12.28
CA ALA A 178 8.73 2.22 -13.47
C ALA A 178 7.40 2.98 -13.66
N PRO A 179 7.27 4.28 -13.30
CA PRO A 179 6.55 5.16 -14.22
C PRO A 179 7.03 6.62 -14.19
N VAL A 180 8.28 6.91 -14.59
CA VAL A 180 8.65 8.31 -14.95
C VAL A 180 9.03 8.45 -16.44
N LEU A 181 9.27 7.33 -17.15
CA LEU A 181 9.64 7.38 -18.57
C LEU A 181 8.42 7.50 -19.54
N GLY A 182 7.20 7.19 -19.08
CA GLY A 182 6.00 7.26 -19.94
C GLY A 182 5.55 8.68 -20.29
N VAL A 183 5.69 9.62 -19.34
CA VAL A 183 5.21 11.01 -19.52
C VAL A 183 6.17 11.83 -20.39
N LEU A 184 7.49 11.58 -20.32
CA LEU A 184 8.48 12.27 -21.15
C LEU A 184 8.45 11.82 -22.62
N VAL A 185 8.09 10.56 -22.89
CA VAL A 185 7.90 10.06 -24.27
C VAL A 185 6.65 10.67 -24.91
N ALA A 186 5.57 10.90 -24.13
CA ALA A 186 4.35 11.54 -24.62
C ALA A 186 4.55 13.04 -24.96
N ILE A 187 5.26 13.79 -24.10
CA ILE A 187 5.56 15.21 -24.37
C ILE A 187 6.57 15.36 -25.53
N GLY A 188 7.58 14.48 -25.58
CA GLY A 188 8.54 14.44 -26.69
C GLY A 188 7.89 14.13 -28.04
N GLY A 189 6.93 13.20 -28.07
CA GLY A 189 6.18 12.85 -29.28
C GLY A 189 5.38 14.03 -29.85
N ILE A 190 4.71 14.81 -28.99
CA ILE A 190 3.93 15.98 -29.40
C ILE A 190 4.83 17.08 -29.97
N ALA A 191 6.00 17.32 -29.37
CA ALA A 191 6.97 18.31 -29.86
C ALA A 191 7.56 17.93 -31.23
N VAL A 192 7.89 16.65 -31.44
CA VAL A 192 8.41 16.16 -32.73
C VAL A 192 7.36 16.29 -33.84
N ILE A 193 6.10 15.95 -33.56
CA ILE A 193 5.00 16.11 -34.51
C ILE A 193 4.79 17.58 -34.87
N ALA A 194 4.81 18.49 -33.88
CA ALA A 194 4.68 19.93 -34.12
C ALA A 194 5.83 20.47 -35.02
N ILE A 195 7.08 20.05 -34.77
CA ILE A 195 8.24 20.46 -35.56
C ILE A 195 8.15 19.95 -37.00
N ILE A 196 7.72 18.71 -37.20
CA ILE A 196 7.52 18.12 -38.54
C ILE A 196 6.45 18.90 -39.31
N VAL A 197 5.30 19.19 -38.70
CA VAL A 197 4.22 19.97 -39.33
C VAL A 197 4.68 21.39 -39.70
N ILE A 198 5.44 22.06 -38.84
CA ILE A 198 6.00 23.40 -39.12
C ILE A 198 6.98 23.37 -40.30
N ARG A 199 7.87 22.36 -40.37
CA ARG A 199 8.82 22.20 -41.48
C ARG A 199 8.13 21.87 -42.80
N LEU A 200 7.10 21.03 -42.77
CA LEU A 200 6.30 20.68 -43.94
C LEU A 200 5.47 21.86 -44.47
N ARG A 201 5.08 22.80 -43.60
CA ARG A 201 4.40 24.05 -44.01
C ARG A 201 5.34 25.07 -44.63
N ARG A 202 6.58 25.18 -44.14
CA ARG A 202 7.58 26.13 -44.67
C ARG A 202 8.09 25.77 -46.07
N ARG A 203 8.25 24.47 -46.37
CA ARG A 203 8.73 24.04 -47.71
C ARG A 203 7.73 24.26 -48.84
N SER A 204 6.44 24.36 -48.52
CA SER A 204 5.37 24.57 -49.52
C SER A 204 5.13 26.04 -49.86
N GLY A 205 5.93 26.96 -49.31
CA GLY A 205 5.83 28.41 -49.55
C GLY A 205 6.98 28.99 -50.38
N SER A 206 7.78 28.17 -51.06
CA SER A 206 8.97 28.61 -51.81
C SER A 206 8.96 28.17 -53.28
N GLY A 207 7.77 28.02 -53.86
CA GLY A 207 7.60 27.72 -55.28
C GLY A 207 6.71 28.77 -55.94
N GLU A 208 7.26 29.97 -56.14
CA GLU A 208 6.92 30.94 -57.20
C GLU A 208 8.14 31.83 -57.44
#